data_AF-A0A7C7UTV9-F1
#
_entry.id   AF-A0A7C7UTV9-F1
#
_cell.length_a   1.000
_cell.length_b   1.000
_cell.length_c   1.000
_cell.angle_alpha   90.00
_cell.angle_beta   90.00
_cell.angle_gamma   90.00
#
_symmetry.space_group_name_H-M   'P 1'
#
loop_
_entity.id
_entity.type
_entity.pdbx_description
1 polymer ?
#
loop_
_entity_poly.entity_id
_entity_poly.type
_entity_poly.pdbx_seq_one_letter_code
_entity_poly.pdbx_strand_id
1 'polypeptide(L)' 'MKRVFLLSFLVLTTFVFSQEIEKIIVKGNKYITDELIKGFLKTKEGSDFSLEKIREDIKRLYRTGLFKKIEVYKEDTN' A
#
# COMPACT_ATOMS: atom_id res chain seq x y z
N MET A 1 43.85 8.27 23.36
CA MET A 1 42.54 8.91 23.12
C MET A 1 41.92 8.44 21.79
N LYS A 2 41.65 7.13 21.60
CA LYS A 2 41.13 6.56 20.34
C LYS A 2 39.86 5.70 20.51
N ARG A 3 39.32 5.63 21.73
CA ARG A 3 38.21 4.71 22.09
C ARG A 3 36.81 5.30 21.87
N VAL A 4 36.69 6.63 21.72
CA VAL A 4 35.40 7.32 21.53
C VAL A 4 35.01 7.40 20.05
N PHE A 5 35.96 7.27 19.11
CA PHE A 5 35.68 7.35 17.68
C PHE A 5 34.93 6.12 17.14
N LEU A 6 35.10 4.95 17.77
CA LEU A 6 34.42 3.70 17.40
C LEU A 6 32.94 3.65 17.84
N LEU A 7 32.56 4.42 18.86
CA LEU A 7 31.17 4.50 19.32
C LEU A 7 30.31 5.45 18.47
N SER A 8 30.91 6.42 17.78
CA SER A 8 30.19 7.35 16.91
C SER A 8 29.75 6.73 15.58
N PHE A 9 30.39 5.64 15.13
CA PHE A 9 30.07 4.99 13.86
C PHE A 9 28.85 4.05 13.93
N LEU A 10 28.36 3.75 15.14
CA LEU A 10 27.26 2.81 15.36
C LEU A 10 25.86 3.45 15.22
N VAL A 11 25.75 4.76 15.03
CA VAL A 11 24.46 5.50 15.03
C VAL A 11 23.96 5.81 13.60
N LEU A 12 24.46 5.13 12.56
CA LEU A 12 23.98 5.29 11.17
C LEU A 12 22.81 4.37 10.80
N THR A 13 22.11 3.78 11.77
CA THR A 13 21.09 2.76 11.50
C THR A 13 19.77 3.37 11.04
N THR A 14 19.56 3.28 9.72
CA THR A 14 18.30 3.00 9.02
C THR A 14 17.17 4.02 9.15
N PHE A 15 17.20 5.03 8.29
CA PHE A 15 15.95 5.62 7.81
C PHE A 15 15.28 4.61 6.87
N VAL A 16 14.21 3.95 7.35
CA VAL A 16 13.33 3.16 6.49
C VAL A 16 12.33 4.12 5.86
N PHE A 17 12.47 4.38 4.57
CA PHE A 17 11.50 5.15 3.80
C PHE A 17 10.37 4.21 3.38
N SER A 18 9.29 4.17 4.16
CA SER A 18 8.04 3.52 3.75
C SER A 18 7.11 4.56 3.15
N GLN A 19 6.43 4.21 2.04
CA GLN A 19 5.34 5.03 1.53
C GLN A 19 4.04 4.50 2.13
N GLU A 20 3.33 5.36 2.85
CA GLU A 20 2.04 5.02 3.44
C GLU A 20 0.90 5.34 2.46
N ILE A 21 -0.14 4.51 2.45
CA ILE A 21 -1.32 4.76 1.64
C ILE A 21 -2.23 5.73 2.37
N GLU A 22 -2.25 6.98 1.93
CA GLU A 22 -3.12 8.01 2.51
C GLU A 22 -4.60 7.68 2.31
N LYS A 23 -4.99 7.31 1.08
CA LYS A 23 -6.39 7.12 0.71
C LYS A 23 -6.57 6.08 -0.38
N ILE A 24 -7.68 5.34 -0.32
CA ILE A 24 -8.13 4.44 -1.37
C ILE A 24 -9.43 5.00 -1.95
N ILE A 25 -9.41 5.38 -3.23
CA ILE A 25 -10.57 5.91 -3.94
C ILE A 25 -11.05 4.87 -4.95
N VAL A 26 -12.30 4.44 -4.81
CA VAL A 26 -12.95 3.53 -5.76
C VAL A 26 -13.80 4.36 -6.71
N LYS A 27 -13.73 4.05 -8.02
CA LYS A 27 -14.50 4.75 -9.06
C LYS A 27 -15.07 3.74 -10.05
N GLY A 28 -16.23 4.05 -10.63
CA GLY A 28 -16.83 3.28 -11.73
C GLY A 28 -17.66 2.05 -11.32
N ASN A 29 -17.80 1.78 -10.03
CA ASN A 29 -18.71 0.78 -9.48
C ASN A 29 -20.18 1.26 -9.57
N LYS A 30 -21.10 0.33 -9.84
CA LYS A 30 -22.56 0.60 -9.95
C LYS A 30 -23.39 -0.19 -8.94
N TYR A 31 -23.16 -1.49 -8.87
CA TYR A 31 -23.96 -2.42 -8.05
C TYR A 31 -23.31 -2.77 -6.71
N ILE A 32 -22.00 -2.51 -6.59
CA ILE A 32 -21.21 -2.85 -5.42
C ILE A 32 -20.73 -1.54 -4.78
N THR A 33 -20.84 -1.42 -3.46
CA THR A 33 -20.39 -0.21 -2.74
C THR A 33 -18.87 -0.18 -2.59
N ASP A 34 -18.33 1.03 -2.46
CA ASP A 34 -16.90 1.26 -2.23
C ASP A 34 -16.41 0.51 -0.99
N GLU A 35 -17.22 0.52 0.07
CA GLU A 35 -16.93 -0.14 1.34
C GLU A 35 -16.81 -1.66 1.19
N LEU A 36 -17.68 -2.28 0.40
CA LEU A 36 -17.58 -3.71 0.13
C LEU A 36 -16.31 -4.04 -0.68
N ILE A 37 -15.99 -3.21 -1.69
CA ILE A 37 -14.76 -3.35 -2.47
C ILE A 37 -13.54 -3.23 -1.55
N LYS A 38 -13.47 -2.19 -0.71
CA LYS A 38 -12.42 -2.00 0.30
C LYS A 38 -12.36 -3.15 1.32
N GLY A 39 -13.50 -3.78 1.62
CA GLY A 39 -13.59 -4.97 2.45
C GLY A 39 -12.91 -6.20 1.84
N PHE A 40 -12.88 -6.32 0.51
CA PHE A 40 -12.14 -7.38 -0.17
C PHE A 40 -10.64 -7.14 -0.22
N LEU A 41 -10.17 -5.89 -0.11
CA LEU A 41 -8.75 -5.55 -0.16
C LEU A 41 -8.04 -5.94 1.14
N LYS A 42 -6.83 -6.48 1.01
CA LYS A 42 -5.83 -6.54 2.08
C LYS A 42 -5.16 -5.18 2.28
N THR A 43 -5.00 -4.42 1.22
CA THR A 43 -4.50 -3.05 1.27
C THR A 43 -5.48 -2.16 2.03
N LYS A 44 -4.97 -1.37 2.98
CA LYS A 44 -5.75 -0.45 3.79
C LYS A 44 -5.15 0.95 3.77
N GLU A 45 -6.00 1.94 3.96
CA GLU A 45 -5.56 3.30 4.27
C GLU A 45 -4.76 3.26 5.58
N GLY A 46 -3.65 4.00 5.62
CA GLY A 46 -2.68 4.00 6.70
C GLY A 46 -1.70 2.81 6.72
N SER A 47 -1.75 1.93 5.72
CA SER A 47 -0.80 0.81 5.61
C SER A 47 0.32 1.09 4.62
N ASP A 48 1.46 0.41 4.80
CA ASP A 48 2.58 0.48 3.87
C ASP A 48 2.17 0.06 2.46
N PHE A 49 2.51 0.91 1.50
CA PHE A 49 2.37 0.65 0.08
C PHE A 49 3.22 -0.55 -0.32
N SER A 50 2.58 -1.54 -0.93
CA SER A 50 3.25 -2.70 -1.50
C SER A 50 2.59 -3.08 -2.81
N LEU A 51 3.40 -3.07 -3.87
CA LEU A 51 2.95 -3.49 -5.19
C LEU A 51 2.52 -4.96 -5.22
N GLU A 52 3.12 -5.80 -4.37
CA GLU A 52 2.73 -7.20 -4.21
C GLU A 52 1.33 -7.33 -3.59
N LYS A 53 1.05 -6.58 -2.51
CA LYS A 53 -0.30 -6.54 -1.90
C LYS A 53 -1.34 -6.05 -2.91
N ILE A 54 -1.04 -5.01 -3.69
CA ILE A 54 -1.96 -4.49 -4.72
C ILE A 54 -2.25 -5.56 -5.78
N ARG A 55 -1.22 -6.28 -6.26
CA ARG A 55 -1.42 -7.37 -7.22
C ARG A 55 -2.25 -8.51 -6.64
N GLU A 56 -2.06 -8.83 -5.36
CA GLU A 56 -2.88 -9.83 -4.68
C GLU A 56 -4.34 -9.40 -4.60
N ASP A 57 -4.58 -8.14 -4.24
CA ASP A 57 -5.92 -7.57 -4.14
C ASP A 57 -6.66 -7.59 -5.48
N ILE A 58 -5.98 -7.24 -6.57
CA ILE A 58 -6.54 -7.33 -7.93
C ILE A 58 -6.96 -8.77 -8.23
N LYS A 59 -6.10 -9.76 -7.96
CA LYS A 59 -6.43 -11.18 -8.16
C LYS A 59 -7.63 -11.60 -7.31
N ARG A 60 -7.68 -11.16 -6.05
CA ARG A 60 -8.78 -11.46 -5.13
C ARG A 60 -10.11 -10.91 -5.63
N LEU A 61 -10.12 -9.67 -6.11
CA LEU A 61 -11.30 -9.06 -6.72
C LEU A 61 -11.75 -9.81 -7.97
N TYR A 62 -10.84 -10.18 -8.89
CA TYR A 62 -11.22 -10.99 -10.05
C TYR A 62 -11.79 -12.36 -9.66
N ARG A 63 -11.26 -13.00 -8.61
CA ARG A 63 -11.77 -14.28 -8.11
C ARG A 63 -13.20 -14.22 -7.59
N THR A 64 -13.70 -13.03 -7.23
CA THR A 64 -15.12 -12.88 -6.85
C THR A 64 -16.07 -13.06 -8.03
N GLY A 65 -15.59 -12.95 -9.28
CA GLY A 65 -16.43 -12.97 -10.48
C GLY A 65 -17.28 -11.71 -10.69
N LEU A 66 -17.17 -10.71 -9.81
CA LEU A 66 -17.99 -9.49 -9.85
C LEU A 66 -17.48 -8.44 -10.85
N PHE A 67 -16.21 -8.53 -11.25
CA PHE A 67 -15.55 -7.50 -12.05
C PHE A 67 -14.97 -8.09 -13.33
N LYS A 68 -15.26 -7.45 -14.48
CA LYS A 68 -14.71 -7.83 -15.79
C LYS A 68 -13.38 -7.14 -16.09
N LYS A 69 -13.20 -5.92 -15.60
CA LYS A 69 -11.99 -5.12 -15.79
C LYS A 69 -11.75 -4.29 -14.54
N ILE A 70 -10.50 -4.30 -14.09
CA ILE A 70 -10.01 -3.53 -12.95
C ILE A 70 -8.74 -2.81 -13.42
N GLU A 71 -8.71 -1.51 -13.21
CA GLU A 71 -7.55 -0.66 -13.45
C GLU A 71 -7.17 0.02 -12.14
N VAL A 72 -5.87 0.14 -11.88
CA VAL A 72 -5.34 0.71 -10.64
C VAL A 72 -4.36 1.81 -11.02
N TYR A 73 -4.53 2.97 -10.40
CA TYR A 73 -3.71 4.14 -10.61
C TYR A 73 -3.11 4.55 -9.26
N LYS A 74 -1.82 4.89 -9.26
CA LYS A 74 -1.13 5.49 -8.12
C LYS A 74 -1.12 6.99 -8.36
N GLU A 75 -1.56 7.75 -7.37
CA GLU A 75 -1.48 9.21 -7.34
C GLU A 75 -0.59 9.58 -6.16
N ASP A 76 0.50 10.31 -6.45
CA ASP A 76 1.44 10.76 -5.42
C ASP A 76 0.94 12.12 -4.90
N THR A 77 0.57 12.19 -3.62
CA THR A 77 0.22 13.47 -2.97
C THR A 77 1.53 14.27 -2.80
N ASN A 78 1.58 15.46 -3.40
CA ASN A 78 2.73 16.38 -3.37
C ASN A 78 2.73 17.24 -2.10
#